data_AF-A0A960R0G2-F1
#
_entry.id   AF-A0A960R0G2-F1
#
_cell.length_a   1.000
_cell.length_b   1.000
_cell.length_c   1.000
_cell.angle_alpha   90.00
_cell.angle_beta   90.00
_cell.angle_gamma   90.00
#
_symmetry.space_group_name_H-M   'P 1'
#
loop_
_entity.id
_entity.type
_entity.pdbx_description
1 polymer ?
#
loop_
_entity_poly.entity_id
_entity_poly.type
_entity_poly.pdbx_seq_one_letter_code
_entity_poly.pdbx_strand_id
1 'polypeptide(L)'
;ISAGALGSRAARAIGFIGAMIEYAHHNAPLQKDLKAEEIGNTAAFLVSEKASAITGVTLYVDNGMHAMGVAVDSPALTPQQEPALT
;
A
#
# COMPACT_ATOMS: atom_id res chain seq x y z
N ILE A 1 -7.32 0.50 -12.12
CA ILE A 1 -6.47 -0.04 -11.04
C ILE A 1 -5.91 1.15 -10.27
N SER A 2 -6.09 1.19 -8.95
CA SER A 2 -5.45 2.17 -8.07
C SER A 2 -4.26 1.48 -7.41
N ALA A 3 -3.07 1.64 -7.98
CA ALA A 3 -1.86 0.99 -7.48
C ALA A 3 -1.25 1.78 -6.32
N GLY A 4 -0.65 1.07 -5.37
CA GLY A 4 0.17 1.67 -4.33
C GLY A 4 1.49 2.25 -4.84
N ALA A 5 2.26 2.87 -3.95
CA ALA A 5 3.58 3.41 -4.29
C ALA A 5 4.52 2.28 -4.78
N LEU A 6 5.12 2.46 -5.96
CA LEU A 6 5.97 1.47 -6.62
C LEU A 6 7.40 1.99 -6.80
N GLY A 7 8.37 1.18 -6.39
CA GLY A 7 9.81 1.43 -6.58
C GLY A 7 10.28 1.27 -8.02
N SER A 8 9.89 2.19 -8.91
CA SER A 8 10.35 2.24 -10.30
C SER A 8 11.73 2.93 -10.44
N ARG A 9 12.36 2.82 -11.62
CA ARG A 9 13.60 3.57 -11.92
C ARG A 9 13.39 5.09 -11.82
N ALA A 10 12.24 5.60 -12.24
CA ALA A 10 11.89 7.01 -12.13
C ALA A 10 11.69 7.44 -10.67
N ALA A 11 11.15 6.56 -9.83
CA ALA A 11 10.93 6.84 -8.41
C ALA A 11 12.21 7.09 -7.62
N ARG A 12 13.33 6.48 -8.01
CA ARG A 12 14.63 6.69 -7.37
C ARG A 12 15.22 8.07 -7.60
N ALA A 13 14.77 8.79 -8.64
CA ALA A 13 15.23 10.13 -8.96
C ALA A 13 14.54 11.22 -8.12
N ILE A 14 13.40 10.91 -7.50
CA ILE A 14 12.58 11.85 -6.74
C ILE A 14 12.31 11.27 -5.35
N GLY A 15 13.06 11.75 -4.34
CA GLY A 15 13.05 11.20 -2.97
C GLY A 15 11.68 11.10 -2.30
N PHE A 16 10.69 11.88 -2.74
CA PHE A 16 9.30 11.79 -2.29
C PHE A 16 8.69 10.38 -2.47
N ILE A 17 8.97 9.69 -3.57
CA ILE A 17 8.39 8.36 -3.80
C ILE A 17 9.02 7.33 -2.86
N GLY A 18 10.30 7.49 -2.51
CA GLY A 18 10.95 6.66 -1.49
C GLY A 18 10.23 6.73 -0.15
N ALA A 19 9.89 7.94 0.31
CA ALA A 19 9.14 8.13 1.56
C ALA A 19 7.74 7.49 1.52
N MET A 20 7.05 7.54 0.37
CA MET A 20 5.73 6.92 0.22
C MET A 20 5.79 5.39 0.20
N ILE A 21 6.85 4.79 -0.37
CA ILE A 21 7.07 3.35 -0.32
C ILE A 21 7.27 2.91 1.14
N GLU A 22 8.12 3.63 1.87
CA GLU A 22 8.40 3.33 3.29
C GLU A 22 7.15 3.49 4.15
N TYR A 23 6.38 4.56 3.93
CA TYR A 23 5.11 4.78 4.61
C TYR A 23 4.13 3.64 4.34
N ALA A 24 3.97 3.23 3.08
CA ALA A 24 3.10 2.11 2.73
C ALA A 24 3.58 0.78 3.32
N HIS A 25 4.90 0.53 3.36
CA HIS A 25 5.45 -0.69 3.93
C HIS A 25 5.13 -0.85 5.42
N HIS A 26 5.20 0.25 6.19
CA HIS A 26 4.89 0.24 7.62
C HIS A 26 3.39 0.22 7.92
N ASN A 27 2.60 0.94 7.11
CA ASN A 27 1.23 1.25 7.45
C ASN A 27 0.18 0.42 6.72
N ALA A 28 0.52 -0.28 5.63
CA ALA A 28 -0.42 -1.15 4.95
C ALA A 28 -0.67 -2.45 5.75
N PRO A 29 -1.89 -3.05 5.64
CA PRO A 29 -2.19 -4.35 6.25
C PRO A 29 -1.23 -5.46 5.81
N LEU A 30 -0.82 -5.46 4.54
CA LEU A 30 0.24 -6.35 4.05
C LEU A 30 1.58 -5.62 4.09
N GLN A 31 2.37 -5.90 5.13
CA GLN A 31 3.70 -5.32 5.36
C GLN A 31 4.75 -5.93 4.40
N LYS A 32 4.68 -5.54 3.13
CA LYS A 32 5.61 -5.95 2.10
C LYS A 32 5.73 -4.87 1.02
N ASP A 33 6.79 -4.97 0.23
CA ASP A 33 6.90 -4.19 -1.01
C ASP A 33 5.82 -4.60 -2.02
N LEU A 34 5.25 -3.60 -2.70
CA LEU A 34 4.41 -3.80 -3.86
C LEU A 34 5.28 -4.10 -5.08
N LYS A 35 5.03 -5.21 -5.78
CA LYS A 35 5.75 -5.59 -6.99
C LYS A 35 4.97 -5.19 -8.24
N ALA A 36 5.69 -4.78 -9.28
CA ALA A 36 5.09 -4.46 -10.58
C ALA A 36 4.30 -5.65 -11.17
N GLU A 37 4.76 -6.87 -10.90
CA GLU A 37 4.09 -8.11 -11.31
C GLU A 37 2.70 -8.26 -10.68
N GLU A 38 2.49 -7.81 -9.44
CA GLU A 38 1.18 -7.90 -8.78
C GLU A 38 0.17 -6.98 -9.48
N ILE A 39 0.58 -5.76 -9.83
CA ILE A 39 -0.21 -4.83 -10.63
C ILE A 39 -0.47 -5.42 -12.03
N GLY A 40 0.56 -5.98 -12.67
CA GLY A 40 0.48 -6.60 -13.98
C GLY A 40 -0.48 -7.79 -14.02
N ASN A 41 -0.43 -8.67 -13.02
CA ASN A 41 -1.32 -9.82 -12.90
C ASN A 41 -2.78 -9.38 -12.70
N THR A 42 -3.03 -8.34 -11.90
CA THR A 42 -4.37 -7.77 -11.78
C THR A 42 -4.85 -7.17 -13.10
N ALA A 43 -3.99 -6.46 -13.83
CA ALA A 43 -4.34 -5.93 -15.15
C ALA A 43 -4.67 -7.05 -16.13
N ALA A 44 -3.85 -8.12 -16.17
CA ALA A 44 -4.08 -9.29 -17.00
C ALA A 44 -5.41 -9.99 -16.67
N PHE A 45 -5.76 -10.10 -15.39
CA PHE A 45 -7.06 -10.59 -14.96
C PHE A 45 -8.21 -9.72 -15.48
N LEU A 46 -8.12 -8.39 -15.29
CA LEU A 46 -9.19 -7.46 -15.66
C LEU A 46 -9.46 -7.38 -17.16
N VAL A 47 -8.44 -7.60 -18.01
CA VAL A 47 -8.61 -7.63 -19.47
C VAL A 47 -8.92 -9.02 -20.03
N SER A 48 -9.02 -10.04 -19.17
CA SER A 48 -9.34 -11.41 -19.57
C SER A 48 -10.84 -11.69 -19.52
N GLU A 49 -11.27 -12.76 -20.22
CA GLU A 49 -12.65 -13.28 -20.15
C GLU A 49 -13.12 -13.61 -18.72
N LYS A 50 -12.18 -13.82 -17.78
CA LYS A 50 -12.50 -14.11 -16.37
C LYS A 50 -13.11 -12.91 -15.64
N ALA A 51 -12.94 -11.70 -16.17
CA ALA A 51 -13.49 -10.48 -15.63
C ALA A 51 -14.70 -9.96 -16.42
N SER A 52 -15.37 -10.82 -17.20
CA SER A 52 -16.45 -10.44 -18.14
C SER A 52 -17.63 -9.67 -17.53
N ALA A 53 -17.89 -9.82 -16.22
CA ALA A 53 -18.93 -9.09 -15.50
C ALA A 53 -18.40 -7.93 -14.62
N ILE A 54 -17.12 -7.59 -14.71
CA ILE A 54 -16.46 -6.56 -13.90
C ILE A 54 -16.21 -5.34 -14.79
N THR A 55 -17.00 -4.27 -14.59
CA THR A 55 -16.90 -3.02 -15.37
C THR A 55 -17.18 -1.80 -14.49
N GLY A 56 -16.63 -0.64 -14.88
CA GLY A 56 -16.82 0.63 -14.14
C GLY A 56 -16.20 0.66 -12.74
N VAL A 57 -15.31 -0.27 -12.41
CA VAL A 57 -14.73 -0.40 -11.07
C VAL A 57 -13.32 0.18 -10.97
N THR A 58 -13.01 0.71 -9.78
CA THR A 58 -11.63 0.99 -9.36
C THR A 58 -11.17 -0.11 -8.42
N LEU A 59 -10.31 -1.00 -8.92
CA LEU A 59 -9.70 -2.05 -8.11
C LEU A 59 -8.38 -1.56 -7.49
N TYR A 60 -8.27 -1.61 -6.18
CA TYR A 60 -7.08 -1.22 -5.43
C TYR A 60 -6.06 -2.35 -5.38
N VAL A 61 -4.81 -2.03 -5.71
CA VAL A 61 -3.67 -2.96 -5.72
C VAL A 61 -2.52 -2.27 -4.99
N ASP A 62 -2.67 -2.13 -3.68
CA ASP A 62 -1.88 -1.23 -2.85
C ASP A 62 -1.57 -1.83 -1.47
N ASN A 63 -1.51 -3.16 -1.38
CA ASN A 63 -1.33 -3.89 -0.11
C ASN A 63 -2.41 -3.62 0.95
N GLY A 64 -3.55 -3.03 0.57
CA GLY A 64 -4.64 -2.67 1.46
C GLY A 64 -4.50 -1.30 2.11
N MET A 65 -3.53 -0.49 1.67
CA MET A 65 -3.26 0.84 2.25
C MET A 65 -4.49 1.74 2.25
N HIS A 66 -5.29 1.75 1.17
CA HIS A 66 -6.52 2.55 1.06
C HIS A 66 -7.57 2.26 2.15
N ALA A 67 -7.52 1.08 2.77
CA ALA A 67 -8.47 0.68 3.80
C ALA A 67 -8.06 1.16 5.21
N MET A 68 -6.83 1.63 5.39
CA MET A 68 -6.31 2.06 6.69
C MET A 68 -6.85 3.45 7.06
N GLY A 69 -7.46 3.55 8.25
CA GLY A 69 -7.96 4.82 8.79
C GLY A 69 -6.94 5.59 9.64
N VAL A 70 -5.84 4.94 10.04
CA VAL A 70 -4.77 5.53 10.86
C VAL A 70 -3.41 5.02 10.40
N ALA A 71 -2.37 5.84 10.57
CA ALA A 71 -0.98 5.40 10.46
C ALA A 71 -0.58 4.68 11.75
N VAL A 72 -0.24 3.40 11.66
CA VAL A 72 0.10 2.55 12.81
C VAL A 72 1.45 2.90 13.41
N ASP A 73 2.32 3.57 12.65
CA ASP A 73 3.59 4.12 13.11
C ASP A 73 3.45 5.46 13.86
N SER A 74 2.22 5.98 14.01
CA SER A 74 1.96 7.23 14.70
C SER A 74 2.40 7.16 16.17
N PRO A 75 3.23 8.11 16.66
CA PRO A 75 3.60 8.18 18.07
C PRO A 75 2.41 8.30 19.02
N ALA A 76 1.28 8.83 18.54
CA ALA A 76 0.05 8.95 19.33
C ALA A 76 -0.60 7.60 19.67
N LEU A 77 -0.25 6.52 18.94
CA LEU A 77 -0.74 5.17 19.19
C LEU A 77 0.24 4.32 20.03
N THR A 78 1.41 4.87 20.35
CA THR A 78 2.39 4.17 21.19
C THR A 78 1.87 4.14 22.63
N PRO A 79 1.85 2.97 23.31
CA PRO A 79 1.40 2.89 24.69
C PRO A 79 2.21 3.85 25.57
N GLN A 80 1.53 4.71 26.33
CA GLN A 80 2.19 5.49 27.35
C GLN A 80 2.74 4.52 28.39
N GLN A 81 4.04 4.57 28.68
CA GLN A 81 4.62 3.85 29.80
C GLN A 81 3.92 4.35 31.06
N GLU A 82 3.08 3.50 31.67
CA GLU A 82 2.53 3.79 32.99
C GLU A 82 3.70 4.04 33.95
N PRO A 83 3.69 5.12 34.72
CA PRO A 83 4.75 5.37 35.69
C PRO A 83 4.80 4.17 36.65
N ALA A 84 5.97 3.53 36.75
CA ALA A 84 6.20 2.45 37.68
C ALA A 84 5.75 2.89 39.07
N LEU A 85 4.73 2.23 39.60
CA LEU A 85 4.28 2.40 40.98
C LEU A 85 5.46 2.03 41.89
N THR A 86 6.12 3.05 42.46
CA THR A 86 7.12 2.93 43.52
C THR A 86 6.46 2.75 44.87
#